data_AF-A0A9X5Z190-F1
#
_entry.id   AF-A0A9X5Z190-F1
#
_cell.length_a   1.000
_cell.length_b   1.000
_cell.length_c   1.000
_cell.angle_alpha   90.00
_cell.angle_beta   90.00
_cell.angle_gamma   90.00
#
_symmetry.space_group_name_H-M   'P 1'
#
loop_
_entity.id
_entity.type
_entity.pdbx_description
1 polymer ?
#
loop_
_entity_poly.entity_id
_entity_poly.type
_entity_poly.pdbx_seq_one_letter_code
_entity_poly.pdbx_strand_id
1 'polypeptide(L)'
;MPTDPQVVALRSEEPSSGLVDRVQYRSRSVVDAELRRLARKVPTLDRADLDVIDAALEELADSLVIARLRSANPDTETLLTELFGFNPLRVRLVSSP
;
A
#
# COMPACT_ATOMS: atom_id res chain seq x y z
N MET A 1 39.41 23.67 9.92
CA MET A 1 37.95 23.71 10.05
C MET A 1 37.34 23.63 8.67
N PRO A 2 36.84 22.46 8.24
CA PRO A 2 35.89 22.39 7.15
C PRO A 2 34.48 22.04 7.67
N THR A 3 33.53 22.63 7.00
CA THR A 3 32.11 22.79 7.33
C THR A 3 31.36 21.46 7.41
N ASP A 4 30.57 21.32 8.46
CA ASP A 4 29.63 20.23 8.70
C ASP A 4 28.60 20.14 7.54
N PRO A 5 28.45 19.00 6.84
CA PRO A 5 27.37 18.86 5.88
C PRO A 5 26.07 18.70 6.65
N GLN A 6 25.16 19.67 6.48
CA GLN A 6 23.80 19.55 6.99
C GLN A 6 23.15 18.27 6.47
N VAL A 7 23.01 17.29 7.36
CA VAL A 7 22.20 16.10 7.15
C VAL A 7 20.75 16.56 7.16
N VAL A 8 20.26 16.95 5.98
CA VAL A 8 18.84 17.17 5.76
C VAL A 8 18.18 15.79 5.79
N ALA A 9 17.77 15.37 6.98
CA ALA A 9 16.88 14.24 7.18
C ALA A 9 15.47 14.61 6.68
N LEU A 10 15.31 14.75 5.37
CA LEU A 10 14.01 14.85 4.69
C LEU A 10 13.66 13.49 4.11
N ARG A 11 13.40 12.52 4.98
CA ARG A 11 12.39 11.49 4.75
C ARG A 11 11.82 11.15 6.11
N SER A 12 10.58 11.60 6.35
CA SER A 12 9.77 11.07 7.44
C SER A 12 9.94 9.56 7.43
N GLU A 13 10.51 9.01 8.49
CA GLU A 13 10.32 7.61 8.80
C GLU A 13 8.81 7.46 9.01
N GLU A 14 8.08 7.14 7.93
CA GLU A 14 6.78 6.54 8.11
C GLU A 14 7.05 5.35 9.04
N PRO A 15 6.38 5.29 10.21
CA PRO A 15 6.51 4.13 11.07
C PRO A 15 6.28 2.94 10.17
N SER A 16 7.21 1.98 10.16
CA SER A 16 7.14 0.78 9.32
C SER A 16 5.78 0.13 9.54
N SER A 17 4.78 0.54 8.77
CA SER A 17 3.41 0.09 8.93
C SER A 17 3.42 -1.36 8.51
N GLY A 18 2.71 -2.21 9.26
CA GLY A 18 2.75 -3.65 9.05
C GLY A 18 2.37 -3.99 7.61
N LEU A 19 2.63 -5.22 7.15
CA LEU A 19 2.22 -5.61 5.80
C LEU A 19 0.72 -5.36 5.59
N VAL A 20 -0.09 -5.60 6.62
CA VAL A 20 -1.52 -5.32 6.65
C VAL A 20 -1.83 -3.87 6.28
N ASP A 21 -1.21 -2.90 6.93
CA ASP A 21 -1.47 -1.47 6.70
C ASP A 21 -1.09 -1.05 5.27
N ARG A 22 0.05 -1.57 4.78
CA ARG A 22 0.51 -1.30 3.40
C ARG A 22 -0.44 -1.88 2.37
N VAL A 23 -0.91 -3.10 2.59
CA VAL A 23 -1.86 -3.76 1.69
C VAL A 23 -3.23 -3.07 1.75
N GLN A 24 -3.68 -2.62 2.92
CA GLN A 24 -4.90 -1.81 3.05
C GLN A 24 -4.79 -0.51 2.26
N TYR A 25 -3.70 0.25 2.46
CA TYR A 25 -3.46 1.49 1.73
C TYR A 25 -3.44 1.27 0.21
N ARG A 26 -2.72 0.22 -0.23
CA ARG A 26 -2.64 -0.12 -1.65
C ARG A 26 -3.99 -0.56 -2.21
N SER A 27 -4.75 -1.35 -1.47
CA SER A 27 -6.09 -1.79 -1.85
C SER A 27 -7.02 -0.60 -2.05
N ARG A 28 -7.11 0.32 -1.08
CA ARG A 28 -7.91 1.53 -1.20
C ARG A 28 -7.51 2.37 -2.41
N SER A 29 -6.20 2.55 -2.64
CA SER A 29 -5.69 3.28 -3.81
C SER A 29 -6.12 2.67 -5.15
N VAL A 30 -6.17 1.33 -5.23
CA VAL A 30 -6.64 0.60 -6.42
C VAL A 30 -8.15 0.77 -6.59
N VAL A 31 -8.93 0.59 -5.52
CA VAL A 31 -10.39 0.76 -5.54
C VAL A 31 -10.75 2.17 -6.02
N ASP A 32 -10.13 3.22 -5.47
CA ASP A 32 -10.38 4.61 -5.87
C ASP A 32 -10.00 4.89 -7.35
N ALA A 33 -8.94 4.25 -7.85
CA ALA A 33 -8.55 4.38 -9.26
C ALA A 33 -9.56 3.68 -10.18
N GLU A 34 -10.04 2.51 -9.79
CA GLU A 34 -10.99 1.73 -10.57
C GLU A 34 -12.39 2.33 -10.54
N LEU A 35 -12.85 2.89 -9.42
CA LEU A 35 -14.11 3.65 -9.35
C LEU A 35 -14.08 4.87 -10.27
N ARG A 36 -12.98 5.64 -10.28
CA ARG A 36 -12.79 6.76 -11.21
C ARG A 36 -12.74 6.30 -12.67
N ARG A 37 -12.14 5.14 -12.94
CA ARG A 37 -12.13 4.55 -14.29
C ARG A 37 -13.53 4.09 -14.70
N LEU A 38 -14.28 3.51 -13.79
CA LEU A 38 -15.64 3.01 -14.01
C LEU A 38 -16.62 4.17 -14.27
N ALA A 39 -16.60 5.20 -13.43
CA ALA A 39 -17.40 6.41 -13.60
C ALA A 39 -17.17 7.08 -14.96
N ARG A 40 -15.94 7.06 -15.48
CA ARG A 40 -15.62 7.57 -16.82
C ARG A 40 -16.13 6.68 -17.95
N LYS A 41 -16.16 5.35 -17.75
CA LYS A 41 -16.55 4.38 -18.79
C LYS A 41 -18.06 4.16 -18.85
N VAL A 42 -18.75 4.31 -17.74
CA VAL A 42 -20.18 4.04 -17.60
C VAL A 42 -20.83 5.28 -16.97
N PRO A 43 -21.08 6.33 -17.77
CA PRO A 43 -21.61 7.60 -17.26
C PRO A 43 -23.06 7.51 -16.77
N THR A 44 -23.72 6.37 -16.96
CA THR A 44 -25.05 6.07 -16.41
C THR A 44 -25.01 5.62 -14.95
N LEU A 45 -23.84 5.25 -14.41
CA LEU A 45 -23.70 4.98 -12.98
C LEU A 45 -23.73 6.30 -12.23
N ASP A 46 -24.68 6.43 -11.34
CA ASP A 46 -24.76 7.59 -10.47
C ASP A 46 -23.85 7.40 -9.23
N ARG A 47 -23.87 8.38 -8.34
CA ARG A 47 -23.05 8.33 -7.13
C ARG A 47 -23.47 7.18 -6.20
N ALA A 48 -24.76 6.89 -6.08
CA ALA A 48 -25.24 5.84 -5.19
C ALA A 48 -24.80 4.46 -5.71
N ASP A 49 -24.83 4.26 -7.02
CA ASP A 49 -24.31 3.03 -7.62
C ASP A 49 -22.81 2.86 -7.35
N LEU A 50 -22.02 3.93 -7.48
CA LEU A 50 -20.59 3.90 -7.21
C LEU A 50 -20.27 3.66 -5.73
N ASP A 51 -21.07 4.21 -4.81
CA ASP A 51 -20.91 3.99 -3.37
C ASP A 51 -21.20 2.52 -2.99
N VAL A 52 -22.20 1.89 -3.62
CA VAL A 52 -22.48 0.45 -3.45
C VAL A 52 -21.31 -0.41 -3.96
N ILE A 53 -20.73 -0.04 -5.10
CA ILE A 53 -19.58 -0.74 -5.67
C ILE A 53 -18.35 -0.55 -4.78
N ASP A 54 -18.11 0.65 -4.24
CA ASP A 54 -17.02 0.92 -3.29
C ASP A 54 -17.13 -0.02 -2.08
N ALA A 55 -18.30 -0.03 -1.43
CA ALA A 55 -18.54 -0.88 -0.26
C ALA A 55 -18.33 -2.38 -0.56
N ALA A 56 -18.82 -2.87 -1.70
CA ALA A 56 -18.63 -4.25 -2.10
C ALA A 56 -17.14 -4.59 -2.37
N LEU A 57 -16.39 -3.66 -2.98
CA LEU A 57 -14.96 -3.85 -3.22
C LEU A 57 -14.15 -3.80 -1.93
N GLU A 58 -14.52 -2.96 -0.96
CA GLU A 58 -13.90 -2.94 0.36
C GLU A 58 -14.15 -4.25 1.12
N GLU A 59 -15.38 -4.76 1.13
CA GLU A 59 -15.72 -6.03 1.77
C GLU A 59 -14.95 -7.21 1.14
N LEU A 60 -14.85 -7.23 -0.20
CA LEU A 60 -14.07 -8.23 -0.91
C LEU A 60 -12.58 -8.14 -0.59
N ALA A 61 -12.01 -6.93 -0.53
CA ALA A 61 -10.62 -6.73 -0.19
C ALA A 61 -10.32 -7.17 1.25
N ASP A 62 -11.20 -6.82 2.20
CA ASP A 62 -11.04 -7.21 3.59
C ASP A 62 -11.13 -8.73 3.77
N SER A 63 -12.16 -9.36 3.22
CA SER A 63 -12.39 -10.81 3.36
C SER A 63 -11.34 -11.67 2.64
N LEU A 64 -10.91 -11.30 1.43
CA LEU A 64 -10.03 -12.12 0.63
C LEU A 64 -8.55 -11.93 0.97
N VAL A 65 -8.17 -10.73 1.42
CA VAL A 65 -6.76 -10.36 1.57
C VAL A 65 -6.45 -9.96 3.00
N ILE A 66 -7.11 -8.94 3.54
CA ILE A 66 -6.71 -8.33 4.83
C ILE A 66 -6.95 -9.29 6.00
N ALA A 67 -8.12 -9.92 6.07
CA ALA A 67 -8.45 -10.88 7.12
C ALA A 67 -7.52 -12.10 7.10
N ARG A 68 -7.11 -12.54 5.90
CA ARG A 68 -6.13 -13.63 5.74
C ARG A 68 -4.73 -13.20 6.16
N LEU A 69 -4.30 -11.99 5.84
CA LEU A 69 -3.01 -11.46 6.28
C LEU A 69 -2.96 -11.29 7.81
N ARG A 70 -4.03 -10.78 8.43
CA ARG A 70 -4.14 -10.66 9.90
C ARG A 70 -4.06 -12.01 10.63
N SER A 71 -4.44 -13.09 9.97
CA SER A 71 -4.40 -14.45 10.52
C SER A 71 -3.18 -15.25 10.07
N ALA A 72 -2.33 -14.69 9.21
CA ALA A 72 -1.13 -15.35 8.73
C ALA A 72 -0.09 -15.45 9.85
N ASN A 73 0.75 -16.48 9.79
CA ASN A 73 1.91 -16.54 10.68
C ASN A 73 2.96 -15.48 10.28
N PRO A 74 3.82 -15.04 11.22
CA PRO A 74 4.82 -14.00 10.95
C PRO A 74 5.79 -14.33 9.81
N ASP A 75 6.12 -15.61 9.62
CA ASP A 75 6.98 -16.06 8.52
C ASP A 75 6.34 -15.82 7.15
N THR A 76 5.03 -16.06 7.04
CA THR A 76 4.25 -15.76 5.82
C THR A 76 4.18 -14.26 5.58
N GLU A 77 4.03 -13.44 6.63
CA GLU A 77 4.03 -11.98 6.50
C GLU A 77 5.37 -11.47 5.95
N THR A 78 6.49 -12.06 6.40
CA THR A 78 7.83 -11.72 5.91
C THR A 78 8.00 -12.10 4.44
N LEU A 79 7.63 -13.33 4.06
CA LEU A 79 7.68 -13.79 2.67
C LEU A 79 6.83 -12.95 1.73
N LEU A 80 5.62 -12.58 2.15
CA LEU A 80 4.74 -11.73 1.33
C LEU A 80 5.27 -10.30 1.23
N THR A 81 5.89 -9.79 2.30
CA THR A 81 6.58 -8.49 2.27
C THR A 81 7.71 -8.48 1.24
N GLU A 82 8.52 -9.54 1.18
CA GLU A 82 9.59 -9.68 0.19
C GLU A 82 9.06 -9.84 -1.24
N LEU A 83 8.08 -10.74 -1.44
CA LEU A 83 7.50 -11.05 -2.75
C LEU A 83 6.89 -9.81 -3.41
N PHE A 84 6.17 -9.00 -2.63
CA PHE A 84 5.50 -7.80 -3.14
C PHE A 84 6.38 -6.55 -3.06
N GLY A 85 7.65 -6.68 -2.68
CA GLY A 85 8.59 -5.57 -2.67
C GLY A 85 8.26 -4.49 -1.63
N PHE A 86 7.55 -4.86 -0.56
CA PHE A 86 7.23 -3.98 0.57
C PHE A 86 8.39 -3.85 1.57
N ASN A 87 9.58 -4.36 1.23
CA ASN A 87 10.76 -4.32 2.08
C ASN A 87 11.31 -2.88 2.16
N PRO A 88 11.31 -2.24 3.35
CA PRO A 88 11.89 -0.91 3.53
C PRO A 88 13.43 -0.90 3.39
N LEU A 89 14.10 -2.05 3.42
CA LEU A 89 15.56 -2.17 3.42
C LEU A 89 16.16 -2.40 2.02
N ARG A 90 15.79 -1.60 1.02
CA ARG A 90 16.66 -1.42 -0.17
C ARG A 90 17.58 -0.23 0.03
N VAL A 91 18.51 -0.35 0.98
CA VAL A 91 19.74 0.44 0.97
C VAL A 91 20.59 -0.13 -0.16
N ARG A 92 20.67 0.57 -1.30
CA ARG A 92 21.73 0.34 -2.28
C ARG A 92 23.05 0.75 -1.62
N LEU A 93 23.80 -0.21 -1.10
CA LEU A 93 25.23 -0.03 -0.88
C LEU A 93 25.87 0.11 -2.26
N VAL A 94 26.06 1.36 -2.70
CA VAL A 94 26.98 1.66 -3.79
C VAL A 94 28.37 1.63 -3.16
N SER A 95 29.05 0.50 -3.27
CA SER A 95 30.50 0.44 -3.04
C SER A 95 31.17 1.27 -4.14
N SER A 96 31.76 2.41 -3.79
CA SER A 96 32.76 3.05 -4.64
C SER A 96 34.13 2.42 -4.38
N PRO A 97 34.98 2.29 -5.41
CA PRO A 97 36.34 1.79 -5.30
C PRO A 97 37.27 2.73 -4.51
#